data_AF-A0A838URD6-F1
#
_entry.id   AF-A0A838URD6-F1
#
_cell.length_a   1.000
_cell.length_b   1.000
_cell.length_c   1.000
_cell.angle_alpha   90.00
_cell.angle_beta   90.00
_cell.angle_gamma   90.00
#
_symmetry.space_group_name_H-M   'P 1'
#
loop_
_entity.id
_entity.type
_entity.pdbx_description
1 polymer ?
#
loop_
_entity_poly.entity_id
_entity_poly.type
_entity_poly.pdbx_seq_one_letter_code
_entity_poly.pdbx_strand_id
1 'polypeptide(L)' 'MRAMPARRRARYLARKKAHYLTLLRARLEEVMHQDLRLLSPTSRERLLRSLERMPREIPAELVAALHHRLLEVAA' A
#
# COMPACT_ATOMS: atom_id res chain seq x y z
N MET A 1 -35.77 6.24 -6.98
CA MET A 1 -34.55 5.75 -6.30
C MET A 1 -34.54 6.25 -4.85
N ARG A 2 -34.58 5.37 -3.83
CA ARG A 2 -34.45 5.81 -2.42
C ARG A 2 -32.98 6.05 -2.09
N ALA A 3 -32.64 7.28 -1.67
CA ALA A 3 -31.30 7.62 -1.22
C ALA A 3 -30.92 6.80 0.02
N MET A 4 -29.72 6.20 0.01
CA MET A 4 -29.21 5.49 1.19
C MET A 4 -29.03 6.48 2.35
N PRO A 5 -29.51 6.18 3.57
CA PRO A 5 -29.34 7.05 4.73
C PRO A 5 -27.85 7.37 4.97
N ALA A 6 -27.52 8.62 5.30
CA ALA A 6 -26.14 9.10 5.45
C ALA A 6 -25.27 8.20 6.37
N ARG A 7 -25.85 7.72 7.47
CA ARG A 7 -25.19 6.78 8.40
C ARG A 7 -24.82 5.43 7.75
N ARG A 8 -25.69 4.88 6.91
CA ARG A 8 -25.43 3.62 6.18
C ARG A 8 -24.36 3.82 5.11
N ARG A 9 -24.38 4.98 4.42
CA ARG A 9 -23.35 5.35 3.44
C ARG A 9 -21.97 5.48 4.11
N ALA A 10 -21.89 6.16 5.25
CA ALA A 10 -20.64 6.29 6.00
C ALA A 10 -20.08 4.94 6.45
N ARG A 11 -20.93 4.04 6.99
CA ARG A 11 -20.52 2.69 7.39
C ARG A 11 -20.04 1.84 6.21
N TYR A 12 -20.71 1.95 5.07
CA TYR A 12 -20.30 1.27 3.85
C TYR A 12 -18.92 1.76 3.36
N LEU A 13 -18.72 3.07 3.31
CA LEU A 13 -17.43 3.67 2.92
C LEU A 13 -16.31 3.30 3.90
N ALA A 14 -16.58 3.28 5.20
CA ALA A 14 -15.62 2.86 6.22
C ALA A 14 -15.20 1.39 6.03
N ARG A 15 -16.16 0.48 5.78
CA ARG A 15 -15.87 -0.93 5.46
C ARG A 15 -15.06 -1.08 4.18
N LYS A 16 -15.42 -0.33 3.13
CA LYS A 16 -14.70 -0.35 1.86
C LYS A 16 -13.27 0.16 2.02
N LYS A 17 -13.06 1.23 2.80
CA LYS A 17 -11.73 1.75 3.14
C LYS A 17 -10.91 0.71 3.91
N ALA A 18 -11.49 0.10 4.94
CA ALA A 18 -10.82 -0.94 5.73
C ALA A 18 -10.39 -2.12 4.84
N HIS A 19 -11.29 -2.62 3.98
CA HIS A 19 -10.98 -3.70 3.05
C HIS A 19 -9.85 -3.32 2.08
N TYR A 20 -9.88 -2.11 1.53
CA TYR A 20 -8.80 -1.60 0.67
C TYR A 20 -7.45 -1.55 1.40
N LEU A 21 -7.44 -1.06 2.64
CA LEU A 21 -6.22 -1.00 3.45
C LEU A 21 -5.68 -2.40 3.77
N THR A 22 -6.55 -3.37 4.04
CA THR A 22 -6.15 -4.77 4.25
C THR A 22 -5.50 -5.36 3.00
N LEU A 23 -6.10 -5.16 1.82
CA LEU A 23 -5.53 -5.61 0.54
C LEU A 23 -4.19 -4.94 0.25
N LEU A 24 -4.10 -3.63 0.49
CA LEU A 24 -2.88 -2.87 0.28
C LEU A 24 -1.75 -3.37 1.18
N ARG A 25 -2.04 -3.63 2.46
CA ARG A 25 -1.08 -4.24 3.38
C ARG A 25 -0.61 -5.60 2.91
N ALA A 26 -1.54 -6.50 2.56
CA ALA A 26 -1.18 -7.85 2.08
C ALA A 26 -0.29 -7.79 0.83
N ARG A 27 -0.56 -6.85 -0.08
CA ARG A 27 0.26 -6.66 -1.27
C ARG A 27 1.67 -6.16 -0.94
N LEU A 28 1.82 -5.27 0.04
CA LEU A 28 3.13 -4.81 0.48
C LEU A 28 3.94 -5.95 1.13
N GLU A 29 3.30 -6.79 1.93
CA GLU A 29 3.92 -7.99 2.51
C GLU A 29 4.35 -8.96 1.39
N GLU A 30 3.51 -9.19 0.37
CA GLU A 30 3.86 -10.01 -0.80
C GLU A 30 5.08 -9.44 -1.54
N VAL A 31 5.11 -8.13 -1.80
CA VAL A 31 6.24 -7.47 -2.46
C VAL A 31 7.52 -7.57 -1.62
N MET A 32 7.41 -7.51 -0.29
CA MET A 32 8.55 -7.78 0.58
C MET A 32 9.11 -9.20 0.39
N HIS A 33 8.30 -10.20 0.09
CA HIS A 33 8.81 -11.55 -0.14
C HIS A 33 9.36 -11.79 -1.56
N GLN A 34 9.27 -10.80 -2.45
CA GLN A 34 9.80 -10.89 -3.82
C GLN A 34 11.29 -10.50 -3.89
N ASP A 35 11.97 -11.03 -4.90
CA ASP A 35 13.33 -10.58 -5.24
C ASP A 35 13.27 -9.26 -6.02
N LEU A 36 13.50 -8.16 -5.30
CA LEU A 36 13.43 -6.80 -5.83
C LEU A 36 14.54 -6.50 -6.86
N ARG A 37 15.59 -7.34 -6.95
CA ARG A 37 16.66 -7.20 -7.95
C ARG A 37 16.18 -7.46 -9.37
N LEU A 38 15.10 -8.24 -9.50
CA LEU A 38 14.46 -8.54 -10.79
C LEU A 38 13.62 -7.36 -11.31
N LEU A 39 13.35 -6.35 -10.48
CA LEU A 39 12.60 -5.17 -10.90
C LEU A 39 13.50 -4.22 -11.70
N SER A 40 12.99 -3.77 -12.84
CA SER A 40 13.66 -2.72 -13.62
C SER A 40 13.86 -1.46 -12.76
N PRO A 41 14.91 -0.64 -13.01
CA PRO A 41 15.15 0.59 -12.26
C PRO A 41 13.93 1.52 -12.25
N THR A 42 13.22 1.65 -13.37
CA THR A 42 12.01 2.47 -13.47
C THR A 42 10.85 1.92 -12.64
N SER A 43 10.71 0.59 -12.54
CA SER A 43 9.71 -0.04 -11.68
C SER A 43 10.03 0.17 -10.20
N ARG A 44 11.31 0.10 -9.81
CA ARG A 44 11.76 0.38 -8.43
C ARG A 44 11.50 1.81 -8.04
N GLU A 45 11.81 2.78 -8.90
CA GLU A 45 11.55 4.19 -8.64
C GLU A 45 10.04 4.50 -8.51
N ARG A 46 9.20 3.87 -9.35
CA ARG A 46 7.74 3.96 -9.19
C ARG A 46 7.25 3.37 -7.87
N LEU A 47 7.84 2.26 -7.44
CA LEU A 47 7.49 1.62 -6.18
C LEU A 47 7.91 2.50 -4.99
N LEU A 48 9.12 3.06 -4.99
CA LEU A 48 9.58 4.04 -4.00
C LEU A 48 8.61 5.24 -3.89
N ARG A 49 8.26 5.87 -5.03
CA ARG A 49 7.28 6.95 -5.06
C ARG A 49 5.89 6.55 -4.58
N SER A 50 5.52 5.27 -4.77
CA SER A 50 4.25 4.75 -4.26
C SER A 50 4.29 4.58 -2.74
N LEU A 51 5.41 4.14 -2.18
CA LEU A 51 5.61 4.02 -0.74
C LEU A 51 5.54 5.36 -0.01
N GLU A 52 6.10 6.42 -0.59
CA GLU A 52 6.01 7.80 -0.07
C GLU A 52 4.57 8.31 0.04
N ARG A 53 3.67 7.80 -0.80
CA ARG A 53 2.25 8.18 -0.84
C ARG A 53 1.35 7.24 -0.03
N MET A 54 1.92 6.31 0.73
CA MET A 54 1.12 5.35 1.47
C MET A 54 0.26 6.03 2.55
N PRO A 55 -0.98 5.53 2.75
CA PRO A 55 -1.83 6.02 3.82
C PRO A 55 -1.19 5.73 5.18
N ARG A 56 -1.36 6.65 6.14
CA ARG A 56 -0.84 6.53 7.51
C ARG A 56 -1.39 5.33 8.27
N GLU A 57 -2.50 4.77 7.79
CA GLU A 57 -3.13 3.57 8.32
C GLU A 57 -2.36 2.28 7.97
N ILE A 58 -1.40 2.33 7.05
CA ILE A 58 -0.47 1.22 6.78
C ILE A 58 0.68 1.27 7.81
N PRO A 59 1.11 0.12 8.36
CA PRO A 59 2.22 0.08 9.31
C PRO A 59 3.48 0.78 8.75
N ALA A 60 3.96 1.81 9.45
CA ALA A 60 5.11 2.59 9.02
C ALA A 60 6.39 1.73 8.93
N GLU A 61 6.54 0.75 9.82
CA GLU A 61 7.64 -0.21 9.83
C GLU A 61 7.69 -1.03 8.54
N LEU A 62 6.52 -1.48 8.06
CA LEU A 62 6.42 -2.25 6.81
C LEU A 62 6.83 -1.39 5.60
N VAL A 63 6.35 -0.15 5.54
CA VAL A 63 6.69 0.80 4.48
C VAL A 63 8.18 1.12 4.51
N ALA A 64 8.75 1.40 5.70
CA ALA A 64 10.16 1.70 5.88
C ALA A 64 11.07 0.52 5.51
N ALA A 65 10.70 -0.71 5.90
CA ALA A 65 11.45 -1.91 5.58
C ALA A 65 11.51 -2.16 4.06
N LEU A 66 10.39 -2.01 3.36
CA LEU A 66 10.36 -2.16 1.90
C LEU A 66 11.11 -1.01 1.20
N HIS A 67 10.98 0.22 1.71
CA HIS A 67 11.72 1.38 1.21
C HIS A 67 13.23 1.16 1.31
N HIS A 68 13.72 0.71 2.47
CA HIS A 68 15.13 0.40 2.70
C HIS A 68 15.65 -0.66 1.72
N ARG A 69 14.92 -1.78 1.58
CA ARG A 69 15.31 -2.86 0.66
C ARG A 69 15.35 -2.42 -0.80
N LEU A 70 14.49 -1.49 -1.22
CA LEU A 70 14.53 -0.95 -2.58
C LEU A 70 15.75 -0.07 -2.81
N LEU A 71 16.18 0.69 -1.79
CA LEU A 71 17.40 1.49 -1.84
C LEU A 71 18.65 0.62 -1.86
N GLU A 72 18.71 -0.43 -1.05
CA GLU A 72 19.83 -1.40 -1.03
C GLU A 72 20.05 -2.07 -2.39
N VAL A 73 18.97 -2.34 -3.13
CA VAL A 73 19.04 -2.94 -4.46
C VAL A 73 19.35 -1.91 -5.56
N ALA A 74 19.16 -0.62 -5.29
CA ALA A 74 19.44 0.46 -6.21
C ALA A 74 20.87 1.02 -6.12
N ALA A 75 21.53 0.84 -4.98
CA ALA A 75 22.96 1.10 -4.79
C ALA A 75 23.84 0.05 -5.50
#